data_AF-S7ZP61-F1
#
_entry.id   AF-S7ZP61-F1
#
_cell.length_a   1.000
_cell.length_b   1.000
_cell.length_c   1.000
_cell.angle_alpha   90.00
_cell.angle_beta   90.00
_cell.angle_gamma   90.00
#
_symmetry.space_group_name_H-M   'P 1'
#
loop_
_entity.id
_entity.type
_entity.pdbx_description
1 polymer ?
#
loop_
_entity_poly.entity_id
_entity_poly.type
_entity_poly.pdbx_seq_one_letter_code
_entity_poly.pdbx_strand_id
1 'polypeptide(L)'
;MPYTAIVAYPNEPDTEFNTDYYLSTHMPLVAKTWGPHGLKSWNVVRYENDLTGATSKYLIVATLIWESEEALKKAREVEGAPAIFADIPNFTNKAPITLAGGVIASQDL
;
A
#
# COMPACT_ATOMS: atom_id res chain seq x y z
N MET A 1 -4.12 -16.26 -11.28
CA MET A 1 -2.93 -16.03 -10.45
C MET A 1 -3.18 -14.79 -9.61
N PRO A 2 -2.74 -14.74 -8.34
CA PRO A 2 -2.98 -13.59 -7.49
C PRO A 2 -2.46 -12.31 -8.14
N TYR A 3 -3.21 -11.22 -8.00
CA TYR A 3 -2.81 -9.90 -8.48
C TYR A 3 -2.32 -9.09 -7.28
N THR A 4 -1.23 -8.36 -7.44
CA THR A 4 -0.62 -7.61 -6.33
C THR A 4 -0.66 -6.12 -6.65
N ALA A 5 -0.78 -5.31 -5.61
CA ALA A 5 -0.48 -3.90 -5.66
C ALA A 5 0.53 -3.55 -4.57
N ILE A 6 1.45 -2.66 -4.91
CA ILE A 6 2.44 -2.09 -4.00
C ILE A 6 2.15 -0.60 -3.85
N VAL A 7 2.15 -0.10 -2.61
CA VAL A 7 2.13 1.33 -2.28
C VAL A 7 3.40 1.63 -1.50
N ALA A 8 4.34 2.34 -2.12
CA ALA A 8 5.66 2.61 -1.55
C ALA A 8 5.87 4.10 -1.32
N TYR A 9 6.15 4.51 -0.08
CA TYR A 9 6.38 5.90 0.29
C TYR A 9 7.89 6.22 0.30
N PRO A 10 8.34 7.28 -0.40
CA PRO A 10 9.74 7.70 -0.42
C PRO A 10 10.36 7.91 0.97
N ASN A 11 11.62 7.51 1.12
CA ASN A 11 12.43 7.79 2.31
C ASN A 11 13.43 8.90 2.00
N GLU A 12 12.97 10.14 2.07
CA GLU A 12 13.78 11.33 1.86
C GLU A 12 14.06 11.99 3.22
N PRO A 13 15.09 12.83 3.35
CA PRO A 13 15.46 13.44 4.64
C PRO A 13 14.34 14.22 5.34
N ASP A 14 13.38 14.73 4.58
CA ASP A 14 12.20 15.47 5.03
C ASP A 14 10.92 14.61 5.06
N THR A 15 11.00 13.28 4.90
CA THR A 15 9.82 12.41 5.01
C THR A 15 9.24 12.46 6.41
N GLU A 16 8.00 12.93 6.50
CA GLU A 16 7.17 12.79 7.70
C GLU A 16 6.23 11.60 7.51
N PHE A 17 6.18 10.69 8.49
CA PHE A 17 5.28 9.54 8.44
C PHE A 17 4.73 9.17 9.83
N ASN A 18 3.44 9.38 10.04
CA ASN A 18 2.71 8.99 11.23
C ASN A 18 2.20 7.55 11.10
N THR A 19 3.00 6.60 11.58
CA THR A 19 2.65 5.16 11.53
C THR A 19 1.42 4.82 12.37
N ASP A 20 1.21 5.48 13.51
CA ASP A 20 0.06 5.20 14.37
C ASP A 20 -1.26 5.57 13.66
N TYR A 21 -1.32 6.74 13.01
CA TYR A 21 -2.48 7.13 12.19
C TYR A 21 -2.67 6.19 11.01
N TYR A 22 -1.58 5.86 10.31
CA TYR A 22 -1.61 4.96 9.16
C TYR A 22 -2.22 3.60 9.51
N LEU A 23 -1.82 3.00 10.64
CA LEU A 23 -2.30 1.68 11.05
C LEU A 23 -3.69 1.72 11.72
N SER A 24 -3.99 2.75 12.51
CA SER A 24 -5.26 2.83 13.26
C SER A 24 -6.42 3.42 12.45
N THR A 25 -6.13 4.17 11.38
CA THR A 25 -7.13 4.91 10.61
C THR A 25 -7.08 4.55 9.12
N HIS A 26 -5.94 4.76 8.47
CA HIS A 26 -5.83 4.62 7.02
C HIS A 26 -6.03 3.18 6.54
N MET A 27 -5.28 2.22 7.11
CA MET A 27 -5.40 0.82 6.70
C MET A 27 -6.78 0.19 7.00
N PRO A 28 -7.45 0.51 8.13
CA PRO A 28 -8.86 0.15 8.32
C PRO A 28 -9.80 0.76 7.27
N LEU A 29 -9.60 2.02 6.87
CA LEU A 29 -10.37 2.66 5.80
C LEU A 29 -10.17 1.92 4.46
N VAL A 30 -8.93 1.56 4.12
CA VAL A 30 -8.60 0.75 2.93
C VAL A 30 -9.31 -0.59 2.98
N ALA A 31 -9.19 -1.33 4.09
CA ALA A 31 -9.81 -2.63 4.24
C ALA A 31 -11.34 -2.58 4.15
N LYS A 32 -11.98 -1.58 4.79
CA LYS A 32 -13.43 -1.39 4.74
C LYS A 32 -13.92 -1.04 3.33
N THR A 33 -13.18 -0.20 2.63
CA THR A 33 -13.58 0.31 1.31
C THR A 33 -13.32 -0.70 0.20
N TRP A 34 -12.20 -1.42 0.22
CA TRP A 34 -11.80 -2.32 -0.87
C TRP A 34 -11.97 -3.80 -0.57
N GLY A 35 -12.11 -4.19 0.71
CA GLY A 35 -12.36 -5.58 1.12
C GLY A 35 -13.56 -6.22 0.40
N PRO A 36 -14.74 -5.57 0.36
CA PRO A 36 -15.90 -6.08 -0.38
C PRO A 36 -15.70 -6.20 -1.90
N HIS A 37 -14.65 -5.58 -2.44
CA HIS A 37 -14.36 -5.50 -3.88
C HIS A 37 -13.15 -6.34 -4.30
N GLY A 38 -12.72 -7.29 -3.46
CA GLY A 38 -11.72 -8.30 -3.83
C GLY A 38 -10.30 -8.04 -3.30
N LEU A 39 -10.12 -7.07 -2.40
CA LEU A 39 -8.90 -7.02 -1.57
C LEU A 39 -8.91 -8.21 -0.58
N LYS A 40 -7.93 -9.09 -0.69
CA LYS A 40 -7.86 -10.35 0.09
C LYS A 40 -7.02 -10.19 1.35
N SER A 41 -5.91 -9.48 1.25
CA SER A 41 -5.04 -9.19 2.38
C SER A 41 -4.15 -7.99 2.10
N TRP A 42 -3.53 -7.48 3.16
CA TRP A 42 -2.49 -6.48 3.07
C TRP A 42 -1.43 -6.73 4.13
N ASN A 43 -0.20 -6.31 3.85
CA ASN A 43 0.85 -6.16 4.85
C ASN A 43 1.49 -4.77 4.70
N VAL A 44 2.17 -4.32 5.74
CA VAL A 44 2.90 -3.06 5.77
C VAL A 44 4.26 -3.34 6.38
N VAL A 45 5.32 -2.92 5.71
CA VAL A 45 6.69 -3.10 6.20
C VAL A 45 7.41 -1.77 6.18
N ARG A 46 8.17 -1.51 7.25
CA ARG A 46 9.04 -0.35 7.40
C ARG A 46 10.48 -0.75 7.07
N TYR A 47 11.13 0.01 6.20
CA TYR A 47 12.49 -0.22 5.72
C TYR A 47 13.35 1.01 6.04
N GLU A 48 13.92 1.06 7.24
CA GLU A 48 14.84 2.14 7.62
C GLU A 48 16.08 2.13 6.71
N ASN A 49 16.64 0.93 6.49
CA ASN A 49 17.84 0.71 5.69
C ASN A 49 17.62 -0.37 4.63
N ASP A 50 18.37 -0.29 3.54
CA ASP A 50 18.47 -1.35 2.54
C ASP A 50 19.45 -2.45 2.98
N LEU A 51 19.64 -3.45 2.12
CA LEU A 51 20.51 -4.61 2.39
C LEU A 51 22.00 -4.26 2.49
N THR A 52 22.40 -3.07 2.07
CA THR A 52 23.77 -2.56 2.21
C THR A 52 23.96 -1.74 3.50
N GLY A 53 22.88 -1.46 4.22
CA GLY A 53 22.85 -0.59 5.40
C GLY A 53 22.71 0.90 5.07
N ALA A 54 22.55 1.27 3.80
CA ALA A 54 22.23 2.64 3.41
C ALA A 54 20.75 2.92 3.65
N THR A 55 20.36 4.21 3.73
CA THR A 55 18.96 4.61 3.80
C THR A 55 18.18 3.99 2.63
N SER A 56 17.13 3.22 2.95
CA SER A 56 16.29 2.59 1.92
C SER A 56 15.70 3.66 1.00
N LYS A 57 15.44 3.36 -0.27
CA LYS A 57 14.73 4.28 -1.17
C LYS A 57 13.28 4.55 -0.75
N TYR A 58 12.65 3.59 -0.07
CA TYR A 58 11.26 3.67 0.40
C TYR A 58 11.19 3.34 1.88
N LEU A 59 10.49 4.17 2.65
CA LEU A 59 10.42 4.05 4.11
C LEU A 59 9.34 3.05 4.52
N ILE A 60 8.18 3.13 3.88
CA ILE A 60 7.03 2.25 4.09
C ILE A 60 6.64 1.63 2.75
N VAL A 61 6.46 0.32 2.73
CA VAL A 61 5.85 -0.38 1.59
C VAL A 61 4.68 -1.20 2.10
N ALA A 62 3.49 -0.96 1.53
CA ALA A 62 2.33 -1.80 1.71
C ALA A 62 2.16 -2.73 0.51
N THR A 63 2.01 -4.02 0.76
CA THR A 63 1.64 -5.00 -0.27
C THR A 63 0.20 -5.40 -0.09
N LEU A 64 -0.61 -5.21 -1.13
CA LEU A 64 -2.02 -5.56 -1.16
C LEU A 64 -2.21 -6.74 -2.11
N ILE A 65 -2.87 -7.80 -1.65
CA ILE A 65 -3.17 -8.98 -2.44
C ILE A 65 -4.63 -8.93 -2.88
N TRP A 66 -4.85 -9.06 -4.18
CA TRP A 66 -6.14 -8.93 -4.84
C TRP A 66 -6.56 -10.23 -5.50
N GLU A 67 -7.88 -10.41 -5.60
CA GLU A 67 -8.49 -11.54 -6.30
C GLU A 67 -8.12 -11.57 -7.79
N SER A 68 -8.15 -10.41 -8.44
CA SER A 68 -7.77 -10.25 -9.85
C SER A 68 -7.42 -8.80 -10.18
N GLU A 69 -6.95 -8.56 -11.41
CA GLU A 69 -6.74 -7.21 -11.95
C GLU A 69 -8.06 -6.42 -12.05
N GLU A 70 -9.14 -7.08 -12.49
CA GLU A 70 -10.47 -6.49 -12.62
C GLU A 70 -11.03 -6.09 -11.26
N ALA A 71 -10.79 -6.89 -10.22
CA ALA A 71 -11.17 -6.57 -8.85
C ALA A 71 -10.52 -5.26 -8.39
N LEU A 72 -9.20 -5.12 -8.59
CA LEU A 72 -8.48 -3.88 -8.27
C LEU A 72 -9.03 -2.69 -9.06
N LYS A 73 -9.25 -2.84 -10.37
CA LYS A 73 -9.78 -1.76 -11.22
C LYS A 73 -11.14 -1.28 -10.71
N LYS A 74 -12.07 -2.21 -10.47
CA LYS A 74 -13.40 -1.89 -9.92
C LYS A 74 -13.31 -1.24 -8.55
N ALA A 75 -12.45 -1.75 -7.66
CA ALA A 75 -12.26 -1.22 -6.32
C ALA A 75 -11.80 0.25 -6.34
N ARG A 76 -11.02 0.66 -7.34
CA ARG A 76 -10.60 2.07 -7.51
C ARG A 76 -11.71 3.00 -8.00
N GLU A 77 -12.78 2.47 -8.55
CA GLU A 77 -13.91 3.21 -9.10
C GLU A 77 -15.10 3.33 -8.12
N VAL A 78 -15.04 2.66 -6.97
CA VAL A 78 -16.12 2.75 -5.97
C VAL A 78 -16.16 4.13 -5.32
N GLU A 79 -17.36 4.55 -4.91
CA GLU A 79 -17.61 5.87 -4.34
C GLU A 79 -16.69 6.22 -3.14
N GLY A 80 -16.30 5.23 -2.35
CA GLY A 80 -15.40 5.40 -1.20
C GLY A 80 -13.91 5.51 -1.56
N ALA A 81 -13.48 5.13 -2.78
CA ALA A 81 -12.06 5.11 -3.14
C ALA A 81 -11.37 6.49 -3.07
N PRO A 82 -11.98 7.61 -3.49
CA PRO A 82 -11.38 8.93 -3.35
C PRO A 82 -11.00 9.30 -1.92
N ALA A 83 -11.76 8.83 -0.92
CA ALA A 83 -11.48 9.11 0.49
C ALA A 83 -10.15 8.49 0.96
N ILE A 84 -9.75 7.34 0.41
CA ILE A 84 -8.45 6.71 0.72
C ILE A 84 -7.31 7.64 0.28
N PHE A 85 -7.36 8.14 -0.95
CA PHE A 85 -6.29 8.99 -1.48
C PHE A 85 -6.26 10.36 -0.79
N ALA A 86 -7.43 10.91 -0.47
CA ALA A 86 -7.55 12.17 0.27
C ALA A 86 -7.03 12.08 1.71
N ASP A 87 -6.93 10.88 2.27
CA ASP A 87 -6.44 10.64 3.63
C ASP A 87 -4.89 10.61 3.72
N ILE A 88 -4.18 10.52 2.59
CA ILE A 88 -2.71 10.43 2.56
C ILE A 88 -2.02 11.59 3.30
N PRO A 89 -2.41 12.86 3.11
CA PRO A 89 -1.78 13.99 3.79
C PRO A 89 -1.93 13.95 5.32
N ASN A 90 -2.85 13.16 5.88
CA ASN A 90 -3.05 13.08 7.33
C ASN A 90 -1.94 12.29 8.04
N PHE A 91 -1.20 11.45 7.32
CA PHE A 91 -0.13 10.65 7.91
C PHE A 91 1.22 10.80 7.22
N THR A 92 1.31 11.39 6.02
CA THR A 92 2.61 11.64 5.39
C THR A 92 2.60 12.83 4.45
N ASN A 93 3.76 13.47 4.30
CA ASN A 93 3.99 14.53 3.33
C ASN A 93 4.48 14.02 1.97
N LYS A 94 4.68 12.71 1.80
CA LYS A 94 5.16 12.13 0.54
C LYS A 94 4.04 11.44 -0.24
N ALA A 95 3.96 11.73 -1.53
CA ALA A 95 3.11 10.96 -2.43
C ALA A 95 3.70 9.55 -2.62
N PRO A 96 2.88 8.48 -2.55
CA PRO A 96 3.38 7.14 -2.78
C PRO A 96 3.61 6.84 -4.26
N ILE A 97 4.50 5.89 -4.53
CA ILE A 97 4.60 5.19 -5.80
C ILE A 97 3.67 3.99 -5.72
N THR A 98 2.80 3.85 -6.72
CA THR A 98 1.90 2.70 -6.83
C THR A 98 2.31 1.78 -7.98
N LEU A 99 2.49 0.50 -7.70
CA LEU A 99 2.73 -0.54 -8.71
C LEU A 99 1.62 -1.58 -8.62
N ALA A 100 1.26 -2.21 -9.73
CA ALA A 100 0.35 -3.35 -9.72
C ALA A 100 0.72 -4.34 -10.82
N GLY A 101 0.50 -5.64 -10.55
CA GLY A 101 0.84 -6.68 -11.51
C GLY A 101 0.45 -8.08 -11.05
N GLY A 102 0.31 -8.98 -12.01
CA GLY A 102 0.06 -10.39 -11.76
C GLY A 102 1.33 -11.09 -11.27
N VAL A 103 1.18 -12.00 -10.30
CA VAL A 103 2.28 -12.87 -9.87
C VAL A 103 2.64 -13.84 -10.99
N ILE A 104 3.91 -13.84 -11.40
CA ILE A 104 4.43 -14.73 -12.45
C ILE A 104 4.93 -16.07 -11.86
N ALA A 105 5.45 -16.06 -10.63
CA ALA A 105 5.88 -17.26 -9.90
C ALA A 105 5.86 -17.01 -8.38
N SER A 106 5.62 -18.06 -7.59
CA SER A 106 5.73 -18.08 -6.13
C SER A 106 6.08 -19.48 -5.64
N GLN A 107 6.81 -19.59 -4.53
CA GLN A 107 7.15 -20.86 -3.88
C GLN A 107 7.16 -20.67 -2.37
N ASP A 108 6.48 -21.56 -1.66
CA ASP A 108 6.65 -21.72 -0.21
C ASP A 108 7.88 -22.61 0.04
N LEU A 109 8.76 -22.21 0.96
CA LEU A 109 10.02 -22.90 1.28
C LEU A 109 9.91 -23.75 2.55
#